data_AF-A0A3D6EGQ2-F1
#
_entry.id   AF-A0A3D6EGQ2-F1
#
_cell.length_a   1.000
_cell.length_b   1.000
_cell.length_c   1.000
_cell.angle_alpha   90.00
_cell.angle_beta   90.00
_cell.angle_gamma   90.00
#
_symmetry.space_group_name_H-M   'P 1'
#
loop_
_entity.id
_entity.type
_entity.pdbx_description
1 polymer ?
#
loop_
_entity_poly.entity_id
_entity_poly.type
_entity_poly.pdbx_seq_one_letter_code
_entity_poly.pdbx_strand_id
1 'polypeptide(L)'
;MAKRNEPVRKSVKDVLEDLLAGYREAAFSGPESALKYLRRTFEGQASLPNAVKAVAYDLQADALAQVGAWEDCVASVDTALGYLTDLEAAFPHESRRMLEGMTCLERGIQAHSELGDFHAALELCERAIALELGAHYTAKRDSLEWAR
;
A
#
# COMPACT_ATOMS: atom_id res chain seq x y z
N MET A 1 3.48 -45.64 14.74
CA MET A 1 4.33 -44.59 14.12
C MET A 1 3.50 -43.32 14.04
N ALA A 2 3.82 -42.31 14.86
CA ALA A 2 3.08 -41.05 14.86
C ALA A 2 3.41 -40.26 13.57
N LYS A 3 2.38 -39.89 12.81
CA LYS A 3 2.52 -38.94 11.70
C LYS A 3 3.11 -37.65 12.27
N ARG A 4 4.30 -37.30 11.81
CA ARG A 4 4.93 -36.01 12.10
C ARG A 4 4.06 -34.96 11.41
N ASN A 5 3.29 -34.18 12.18
CA ASN A 5 2.52 -33.08 11.62
C ASN A 5 3.51 -32.11 10.97
N GLU A 6 3.49 -32.04 9.64
CA GLU A 6 4.19 -30.97 8.93
C GLU A 6 3.58 -29.63 9.35
N PRO A 7 4.41 -28.59 9.58
CA PRO A 7 3.88 -27.27 9.89
C PRO A 7 3.06 -26.78 8.69
N VAL A 8 1.76 -26.58 8.91
CA VAL A 8 0.87 -25.99 7.91
C VAL A 8 1.39 -24.59 7.59
N ARG A 9 1.92 -24.41 6.37
CA ARG A 9 2.30 -23.10 5.87
C ARG A 9 1.04 -22.39 5.44
N LYS A 10 0.74 -21.24 6.07
CA LYS A 10 -0.36 -20.36 5.67
C LYS A 10 -0.21 -19.99 4.19
N SER A 11 -1.32 -19.94 3.45
CA SER A 11 -1.30 -19.44 2.08
C SER A 11 -1.06 -17.92 2.08
N VAL A 12 -0.64 -17.36 0.94
CA VAL A 12 -0.48 -15.90 0.78
C VAL A 12 -1.78 -15.16 1.11
N LYS A 13 -2.93 -15.76 0.74
CA LYS A 13 -4.26 -15.24 1.05
C LYS A 13 -4.54 -15.23 2.57
N ASP A 14 -4.25 -16.32 3.27
CA ASP A 14 -4.45 -16.37 4.73
C ASP A 14 -3.59 -15.32 5.45
N VAL A 15 -2.34 -15.14 4.99
CA VAL A 15 -1.43 -14.12 5.55
C VAL A 15 -1.96 -12.71 5.28
N LEU A 16 -2.53 -12.47 4.09
CA LEU A 16 -3.17 -11.19 3.75
C LEU A 16 -4.41 -10.93 4.62
N GLU A 17 -5.25 -11.93 4.83
CA GLU A 17 -6.46 -11.81 5.67
C GLU A 17 -6.09 -11.50 7.12
N ASP A 18 -5.08 -12.17 7.67
CA ASP A 18 -4.54 -11.89 9.01
C ASP A 18 -3.99 -10.46 9.12
N LEU A 19 -3.24 -10.00 8.11
CA LEU A 19 -2.72 -8.63 8.05
C LEU A 19 -3.87 -7.62 8.09
N LEU A 20 -4.88 -7.80 7.24
CA LEU A 20 -6.00 -6.87 7.12
C LEU A 20 -6.85 -6.84 8.39
N ALA A 21 -7.07 -7.99 9.02
CA ALA A 21 -7.80 -8.07 10.29
C ALA A 21 -7.04 -7.33 11.40
N GLY A 22 -5.76 -7.63 11.60
CA GLY A 22 -4.96 -6.99 12.64
C GLY A 22 -4.75 -5.48 12.39
N TYR A 23 -4.59 -5.07 11.12
CA TYR A 23 -4.52 -3.66 10.77
C TYR A 23 -5.83 -2.93 11.12
N ARG A 24 -6.99 -3.48 10.77
CA ARG A 24 -8.30 -2.86 11.08
C ARG A 24 -8.51 -2.68 12.57
N GLU A 25 -8.17 -3.70 13.37
CA GLU A 25 -8.24 -3.62 14.83
C GLU A 25 -7.32 -2.52 15.38
N ALA A 26 -6.08 -2.44 14.89
CA ALA A 26 -5.14 -1.41 15.31
C ALA A 26 -5.57 0.00 14.87
N ALA A 27 -6.04 0.15 13.62
CA ALA A 27 -6.48 1.41 13.03
C ALA A 27 -7.73 1.98 13.72
N PHE A 28 -8.57 1.13 14.31
CA PHE A 28 -9.68 1.59 15.16
C PHE A 28 -9.19 2.46 16.34
N SER A 29 -7.95 2.25 16.79
CA SER A 29 -7.30 3.03 17.85
C SER A 29 -6.46 4.21 17.31
N GLY A 30 -6.61 4.57 16.04
CA GLY A 30 -5.91 5.67 15.39
C GLY A 30 -4.71 5.26 14.53
N PRO A 31 -4.21 6.19 13.68
CA PRO A 31 -3.17 5.91 12.69
C PRO A 31 -1.82 5.52 13.33
N GLU A 32 -1.46 6.08 14.49
CA GLU A 32 -0.22 5.72 15.20
C GLU A 32 -0.24 4.27 15.69
N SER A 33 -1.41 3.79 16.12
CA SER A 33 -1.63 2.40 16.50
C SER A 33 -1.52 1.47 15.29
N ALA A 34 -2.06 1.88 14.15
CA ALA A 34 -1.94 1.18 12.88
C ALA A 34 -0.48 1.06 12.42
N LEU A 35 0.28 2.16 12.47
CA LEU A 35 1.72 2.19 12.14
C LEU A 35 2.52 1.31 13.09
N LYS A 36 2.19 1.30 14.38
CA LYS A 36 2.83 0.42 15.37
C LYS A 36 2.56 -1.05 15.06
N TYR A 37 1.35 -1.41 14.62
CA TYR A 37 1.03 -2.76 14.17
C TYR A 37 1.86 -3.14 12.94
N LEU A 38 1.87 -2.30 11.90
CA LEU A 38 2.61 -2.57 10.66
C LEU A 38 4.11 -2.72 10.89
N ARG A 39 4.71 -1.84 11.69
CA ARG A 39 6.13 -1.96 12.10
C ARG A 39 6.42 -3.31 12.74
N ARG A 40 5.58 -3.74 13.68
CA ARG A 40 5.72 -5.07 14.32
C ARG A 40 5.52 -6.21 13.33
N THR A 41 4.65 -6.07 12.35
CA THR A 41 4.46 -7.07 11.30
C THR A 41 5.70 -7.20 10.42
N PHE A 42 6.31 -6.08 10.03
CA PHE A 42 7.56 -6.10 9.27
C PHE A 42 8.74 -6.66 10.06
N GLU A 43 8.87 -6.30 11.34
CA GLU A 43 9.94 -6.81 12.23
C GLU A 43 9.75 -8.28 12.61
N GLY A 44 8.50 -8.69 12.84
CA GLY A 44 8.16 -10.00 13.39
C GLY A 44 8.10 -11.14 12.38
N GLN A 45 7.95 -10.84 11.09
CA GLN A 45 7.88 -11.86 10.05
C GLN A 45 9.18 -11.95 9.25
N ALA A 46 9.90 -13.07 9.45
CA ALA A 46 11.15 -13.34 8.75
C ALA A 46 11.02 -13.35 7.20
N SER A 47 9.82 -13.57 6.66
CA SER A 47 9.54 -13.44 5.23
C SER A 47 8.04 -13.25 4.98
N LEU A 48 7.55 -12.00 5.03
CA LEU A 48 6.23 -11.65 4.51
C LEU A 48 6.22 -11.85 2.98
N PRO A 49 5.20 -12.51 2.38
CA PRO A 49 5.13 -12.63 0.93
C PRO A 49 5.10 -11.25 0.25
N ASN A 50 5.78 -11.09 -0.89
CA ASN A 50 5.87 -9.78 -1.55
C ASN A 50 4.50 -9.20 -1.93
N ALA A 51 3.56 -10.02 -2.37
CA ALA A 51 2.18 -9.61 -2.60
C ALA A 51 1.52 -9.01 -1.34
N VAL A 52 1.82 -9.57 -0.17
CA VAL A 52 1.31 -9.04 1.11
C VAL A 52 2.05 -7.77 1.51
N LYS A 53 3.35 -7.64 1.18
CA LYS A 53 4.10 -6.39 1.37
C LYS A 53 3.49 -5.25 0.55
N ALA A 54 3.07 -5.48 -0.69
CA ALA A 54 2.41 -4.46 -1.51
C ALA A 54 1.23 -3.82 -0.74
N VAL A 55 0.37 -4.66 -0.17
CA VAL A 55 -0.78 -4.21 0.62
C VAL A 55 -0.36 -3.60 1.97
N ALA A 56 0.63 -4.18 2.65
CA ALA A 56 1.10 -3.64 3.93
C ALA A 56 1.68 -2.21 3.79
N TYR A 57 2.44 -1.96 2.74
CA TYR A 57 3.00 -0.64 2.45
C TYR A 57 1.95 0.34 1.92
N ASP A 58 0.90 -0.13 1.25
CA ASP A 58 -0.27 0.69 0.91
C ASP A 58 -1.00 1.19 2.17
N LEU A 59 -1.29 0.27 3.10
CA LEU A 59 -1.89 0.61 4.39
C LEU A 59 -0.98 1.52 5.22
N GLN A 60 0.34 1.30 5.17
CA GLN A 60 1.31 2.16 5.84
C GLN A 60 1.30 3.58 5.27
N ALA A 61 1.26 3.73 3.94
CA ALA A 61 1.22 5.04 3.29
C ALA A 61 -0.03 5.83 3.73
N ASP A 62 -1.19 5.18 3.79
CA ASP A 62 -2.42 5.80 4.30
C ASP A 62 -2.28 6.28 5.75
N ALA A 63 -1.78 5.42 6.65
CA ALA A 63 -1.61 5.80 8.04
C ALA A 63 -0.53 6.88 8.25
N LEU A 64 0.54 6.89 7.44
CA LEU A 64 1.58 7.93 7.47
C LEU A 64 1.03 9.29 6.99
N ALA A 65 0.22 9.29 5.93
CA ALA A 65 -0.44 10.49 5.45
C ALA A 65 -1.38 11.09 6.52
N GLN A 66 -2.09 10.25 7.29
CA GLN A 66 -2.97 10.71 8.37
C GLN A 66 -2.22 11.42 9.51
N VAL A 67 -0.96 11.06 9.77
CA VAL A 67 -0.12 11.71 10.79
C VAL A 67 0.82 12.79 10.22
N GLY A 68 0.74 13.07 8.92
CA GLY A 68 1.57 14.06 8.25
C GLY A 68 3.05 13.69 8.09
N ALA A 69 3.38 12.40 8.14
CA ALA A 69 4.74 11.90 7.92
C ALA A 69 4.99 11.71 6.41
N TRP A 70 5.14 12.82 5.69
CA TRP A 70 5.11 12.84 4.22
C TRP A 70 6.28 12.12 3.56
N GLU A 71 7.50 12.29 4.06
CA GLU A 71 8.70 11.63 3.50
C GLU A 71 8.61 10.10 3.65
N ASP A 72 8.19 9.63 4.82
CA ASP A 72 7.96 8.20 5.04
C ASP A 72 6.79 7.69 4.19
N CYS A 73 5.75 8.51 3.99
CA CYS A 73 4.62 8.17 3.12
C CYS A 73 5.11 7.91 1.70
N VAL A 74 5.90 8.82 1.13
CA VAL A 74 6.51 8.65 -0.21
C VAL A 74 7.31 7.35 -0.28
N ALA A 75 8.19 7.08 0.68
CA ALA A 75 8.98 5.85 0.70
C ALA A 75 8.10 4.58 0.76
N SER A 76 7.00 4.65 1.49
CA SER A 76 6.02 3.56 1.58
C SER A 76 5.28 3.35 0.26
N VAL A 77 4.88 4.43 -0.42
CA VAL A 77 4.24 4.38 -1.74
C VAL A 77 5.16 3.74 -2.76
N ASP A 78 6.41 4.17 -2.85
CA ASP A 78 7.41 3.60 -3.77
C ASP A 78 7.58 2.10 -3.55
N THR A 79 7.63 1.68 -2.28
CA THR A 79 7.79 0.28 -1.91
C THR A 79 6.55 -0.55 -2.27
N ALA A 80 5.34 -0.02 -2.01
CA ALA A 80 4.09 -0.67 -2.40
C ALA A 80 4.02 -0.88 -3.92
N LEU A 81 4.34 0.18 -4.68
CA LEU A 81 4.34 0.19 -6.13
C LEU A 81 5.40 -0.74 -6.74
N GLY A 82 6.52 -0.95 -6.05
CA GLY A 82 7.56 -1.91 -6.44
C GLY A 82 7.13 -3.38 -6.34
N TYR A 83 6.11 -3.69 -5.54
CA TYR A 83 5.60 -5.05 -5.36
C TYR A 83 4.33 -5.36 -6.15
N LEU A 84 3.84 -4.45 -7.02
CA LEU A 84 2.60 -4.68 -7.76
C LEU A 84 2.64 -5.93 -8.66
N THR A 85 3.77 -6.21 -9.32
CA THR A 85 3.89 -7.42 -10.16
C THR A 85 3.79 -8.70 -9.33
N ASP A 86 4.33 -8.70 -8.10
CA ASP A 86 4.20 -9.83 -7.18
C ASP A 86 2.74 -9.99 -6.70
N LEU A 87 2.05 -8.87 -6.47
CA LEU A 87 0.63 -8.85 -6.13
C LEU A 87 -0.22 -9.46 -7.25
N GLU A 88 0.01 -9.03 -8.49
CA GLU A 88 -0.67 -9.55 -9.69
C GLU A 88 -0.43 -11.04 -9.89
N ALA A 89 0.82 -11.50 -9.72
CA ALA A 89 1.18 -12.90 -9.84
C ALA A 89 0.52 -13.78 -8.76
N ALA A 90 0.40 -13.27 -7.53
CA ALA A 90 -0.22 -14.01 -6.43
C ALA A 90 -1.76 -14.03 -6.51
N PHE A 91 -2.37 -13.00 -7.11
CA PHE A 91 -3.82 -12.81 -7.16
C PHE A 91 -4.32 -12.49 -8.58
N PRO A 92 -4.09 -13.35 -9.59
CA PRO A 92 -4.33 -13.00 -11.00
C PRO A 92 -5.79 -12.67 -11.36
N HIS A 93 -6.76 -13.14 -10.56
CA HIS A 93 -8.19 -12.88 -10.76
C HIS A 93 -8.74 -11.79 -9.83
N GLU A 94 -7.98 -11.37 -8.82
CA GLU A 94 -8.41 -10.36 -7.83
C GLU A 94 -7.56 -9.08 -7.90
N SER A 95 -6.41 -9.12 -8.56
CA SER A 95 -5.41 -8.04 -8.61
C SER A 95 -5.98 -6.71 -9.07
N ARG A 96 -6.87 -6.72 -10.07
CA ARG A 96 -7.56 -5.51 -10.53
C ARG A 96 -8.36 -4.85 -9.41
N ARG A 97 -9.21 -5.65 -8.74
CA ARG A 97 -10.02 -5.17 -7.61
C ARG A 97 -9.14 -4.70 -6.45
N MET A 98 -8.04 -5.39 -6.20
CA MET A 98 -7.09 -5.01 -5.15
C MET A 98 -6.43 -3.68 -5.47
N LEU A 99 -5.93 -3.51 -6.70
CA LEU A 99 -5.31 -2.28 -7.17
C LEU A 99 -6.27 -1.09 -7.12
N GLU A 100 -7.53 -1.28 -7.50
CA GLU A 100 -8.57 -0.24 -7.39
C GLU A 100 -8.91 0.13 -5.93
N GLY A 101 -8.64 -0.78 -4.98
CA GLY A 101 -8.83 -0.53 -3.55
C GLY A 101 -7.60 0.04 -2.84
N MET A 102 -6.45 0.12 -3.51
CA MET A 102 -5.23 0.71 -2.97
C MET A 102 -5.34 2.23 -2.98
N THR A 103 -4.79 2.86 -1.94
CA THR A 103 -4.82 4.31 -1.73
C THR A 103 -3.45 4.96 -1.87
N CYS A 104 -2.37 4.17 -1.95
CA CYS A 104 -0.99 4.65 -2.01
C CYS A 104 -0.74 5.66 -3.14
N LEU A 105 -1.40 5.54 -4.30
CA LEU A 105 -1.27 6.53 -5.37
C LEU A 105 -1.88 7.89 -4.96
N GLU A 106 -3.08 7.90 -4.39
CA GLU A 106 -3.69 9.13 -3.88
C GLU A 106 -2.84 9.76 -2.77
N ARG A 107 -2.35 8.93 -1.85
CA ARG A 107 -1.51 9.35 -0.72
C ARG A 107 -0.13 9.84 -1.15
N GLY A 108 0.46 9.22 -2.16
CA GLY A 108 1.72 9.65 -2.76
C GLY A 108 1.57 10.99 -3.46
N ILE A 109 0.52 11.19 -4.27
CA ILE A 109 0.22 12.49 -4.90
C ILE A 109 0.08 13.57 -3.84
N GLN A 110 -0.66 13.28 -2.76
CA GLN A 110 -0.81 14.20 -1.64
C GLN A 110 0.56 14.50 -1.00
N ALA A 111 1.33 13.48 -0.63
CA ALA A 111 2.61 13.64 0.05
C ALA A 111 3.61 14.46 -0.78
N HIS A 112 3.75 14.17 -2.07
CA HIS A 112 4.61 14.95 -2.96
C HIS A 112 4.15 16.40 -3.11
N SER A 113 2.83 16.64 -3.15
CA SER A 113 2.28 18.01 -3.18
C SER A 113 2.61 18.78 -1.91
N GLU A 114 2.48 18.15 -0.73
CA GLU A 114 2.82 18.76 0.57
C GLU A 114 4.33 19.04 0.70
N LEU A 115 5.17 18.20 0.09
CA LEU A 115 6.62 18.37 0.01
C LEU A 115 7.05 19.39 -1.06
N GLY A 116 6.11 19.91 -1.87
CA GLY A 116 6.38 20.82 -2.98
C GLY A 116 7.01 20.15 -4.22
N ASP A 117 7.07 18.82 -4.26
CA ASP A 117 7.54 18.05 -5.41
C ASP A 117 6.40 17.77 -6.39
N PHE A 118 5.91 18.82 -7.04
CA PHE A 118 4.82 18.71 -8.01
C PHE A 118 5.17 17.85 -9.22
N HIS A 119 6.46 17.70 -9.54
CA HIS A 119 6.89 16.85 -10.64
C HIS A 119 6.60 15.37 -10.35
N ALA A 120 7.04 14.88 -9.19
CA ALA A 120 6.75 13.50 -8.79
C ALA A 120 5.24 13.26 -8.56
N ALA A 121 4.51 14.26 -8.06
CA ALA A 121 3.05 14.18 -7.94
C ALA A 121 2.35 14.00 -9.31
N LEU A 122 2.85 14.66 -10.36
CA LEU A 122 2.36 14.49 -11.73
C LEU A 122 2.70 13.11 -12.30
N GLU A 123 3.92 12.62 -12.09
CA GLU A 123 4.33 11.27 -12.51
C GLU A 123 3.43 10.18 -11.89
N LEU A 124 3.05 10.34 -10.61
CA LEU A 124 2.10 9.42 -9.98
C LEU A 124 0.69 9.52 -10.58
N CYS A 125 0.22 10.72 -10.95
CA CYS A 125 -1.04 10.86 -11.67
C CYS A 125 -0.98 10.13 -13.03
N GLU A 126 0.10 10.32 -13.80
CA GLU A 126 0.29 9.65 -15.08
C GLU A 126 0.32 8.12 -14.93
N ARG A 127 1.00 7.62 -13.91
CA ARG A 127 1.02 6.19 -13.59
C ARG A 127 -0.37 5.66 -13.25
N ALA A 128 -1.15 6.39 -12.45
CA ALA A 128 -2.51 6.00 -12.11
C ALA A 128 -3.46 5.98 -13.33
N ILE A 129 -3.28 6.93 -14.26
CA ILE A 129 -3.99 6.97 -15.55
C ILE A 129 -3.60 5.78 -16.43
N ALA A 130 -2.31 5.45 -16.51
CA ALA A 130 -1.81 4.30 -17.27
C ALA A 130 -2.32 2.95 -16.71
N LEU A 131 -2.58 2.90 -15.40
CA LEU A 131 -3.23 1.78 -14.72
C LEU A 131 -4.76 1.81 -14.82
N GLU A 132 -5.34 2.79 -15.51
CA GLU A 132 -6.78 2.96 -15.71
C GLU A 132 -7.58 3.04 -14.40
N LEU A 133 -7.03 3.68 -13.35
CA LEU A 133 -7.65 3.73 -12.01
C LEU A 133 -8.72 4.82 -11.85
N GLY A 134 -9.09 5.48 -12.94
CA GLY A 134 -10.27 6.34 -13.01
C GLY A 134 -9.97 7.78 -13.43
N ALA A 135 -11.00 8.45 -13.96
CA ALA A 135 -10.89 9.80 -14.53
C ALA A 135 -10.53 10.90 -13.50
N HIS A 136 -10.65 10.61 -12.20
CA HIS A 136 -10.29 11.57 -11.15
C HIS A 136 -8.77 11.83 -11.11
N TYR A 137 -7.92 10.88 -11.52
CA TYR A 137 -6.48 11.10 -11.65
C TYR A 137 -6.13 12.07 -12.78
N THR A 138 -6.89 12.06 -13.88
CA THR A 138 -6.77 13.07 -14.95
C THR A 138 -7.09 14.46 -14.41
N ALA A 139 -8.19 14.61 -13.68
CA ALA A 139 -8.56 15.89 -13.08
C ALA A 139 -7.51 16.39 -12.06
N LYS A 140 -6.92 15.48 -11.26
CA LYS A 140 -5.83 15.82 -10.33
C LYS A 140 -4.58 16.29 -11.08
N ARG A 141 -4.16 15.59 -12.13
CA ARG A 141 -3.03 15.99 -12.98
C ARG A 141 -3.25 17.40 -13.53
N ASP A 142 -4.40 17.65 -14.15
CA ASP A 142 -4.71 18.95 -14.76
C ASP A 142 -4.70 20.08 -13.71
N SER A 143 -5.14 19.79 -12.48
CA SER A 143 -5.07 20.75 -11.36
C SER A 143 -3.63 21.02 -10.89
N LEU A 144 -2.77 20.01 -10.89
CA LEU A 144 -1.37 20.15 -10.49
C LEU A 144 -0.54 20.85 -11.56
N GLU A 145 -0.83 20.62 -12.84
CA GLU A 145 -0.18 21.33 -13.95
C GLU A 145 -0.42 22.84 -13.87
N TRP A 146 -1.61 23.25 -13.42
CA TRP A 146 -1.93 24.66 -13.20
C TRP A 146 -1.22 25.27 -11.98
N ALA A 147 -0.85 24.45 -10.99
CA ALA A 147 -0.22 24.89 -9.74
C ALA A 147 1.32 24.99 -9.81
N ARG A 148 1.94 24.52 -10.91
CA ARG A 148 3.39 24.61 -11.18
C ARG A 148 3.84 26.03 -11.53
#